data_AF-A0AAV9NTF8-F1
#
_entry.id   AF-A0AAV9NTF8-F1
#
_cell.length_a   1.000
_cell.length_b   1.000
_cell.length_c   1.000
_cell.angle_alpha   90.00
_cell.angle_beta   90.00
_cell.angle_gamma   90.00
#
_symmetry.space_group_name_H-M   'P 1'
#
loop_
_entity.id
_entity.type
_entity.pdbx_description
1 polymer ?
#
loop_
_entity_poly.entity_id
_entity_poly.type
_entity_poly.pdbx_seq_one_letter_code
_entity_poly.pdbx_strand_id
1 'polypeptide(L)'
;MIKRFFPSEFGTDIEYSEASTHETVHQDKLKVRHYFREHVKRLEHTYIMTGPYGDYYFGWGPVPQEPKIGSFDAKARKAYLLEPADKKIAWTTTKDVGRFVVAALLHPEVSRNKALKGSRSLQAMRI
;
A
#
# COMPACT_ATOMS: atom_id res chain seq x y z
N MET A 1 -12.84 13.83 19.95
CA MET A 1 -11.39 14.10 19.91
C MET A 1 -10.72 13.01 19.09
N ILE A 2 -9.94 13.35 18.05
CA ILE A 2 -9.25 12.36 17.21
C ILE A 2 -8.05 11.79 17.98
N LYS A 3 -7.98 10.46 18.13
CA LYS A 3 -6.89 9.78 18.83
C LYS A 3 -5.86 9.14 17.90
N ARG A 4 -6.24 8.84 16.66
CA ARG A 4 -5.38 8.15 15.69
C ARG A 4 -5.60 8.67 14.27
N PHE A 5 -4.52 8.74 13.51
CA PHE A 5 -4.49 9.20 12.12
C PHE A 5 -3.82 8.18 11.18
N PHE A 6 -4.43 7.99 10.02
CA PHE A 6 -3.92 7.12 8.96
C PHE A 6 -3.67 8.01 7.73
N PRO A 7 -2.42 8.41 7.45
CA PRO A 7 -2.10 9.17 6.25
C PRO A 7 -2.36 8.35 4.98
N SER A 8 -2.48 9.04 3.84
CA SER A 8 -2.68 8.44 2.53
C SER A 8 -1.41 7.73 2.03
N GLU A 9 -1.14 6.54 2.56
CA GLU A 9 0.06 5.74 2.28
C GLU A 9 -0.23 4.63 1.26
N PHE A 10 -1.14 3.71 1.61
CA PHE A 10 -1.75 2.61 0.86
C PHE A 10 -1.09 2.15 -0.45
N GLY A 11 0.23 1.92 -0.41
CA GLY A 11 1.00 1.54 -1.58
C GLY A 11 2.35 0.97 -1.18
N THR A 12 3.40 1.40 -1.86
CA THR A 12 4.79 1.00 -1.57
C THR A 12 5.31 1.68 -0.31
N ASP A 13 6.23 1.01 0.38
CA ASP A 13 7.00 1.64 1.45
C ASP A 13 8.02 2.64 0.86
N ILE A 14 7.68 3.92 0.91
CA ILE A 14 8.44 5.02 0.29
C ILE A 14 9.82 5.25 0.92
N GLU A 15 10.07 4.73 2.14
CA GLU A 15 11.37 4.84 2.82
C GLU A 15 12.33 3.67 2.47
N TYR A 16 11.89 2.68 1.68
CA TYR A 16 12.63 1.43 1.45
C TYR A 16 13.39 1.34 0.12
N SER A 17 13.16 2.23 -0.84
CA SER A 17 13.73 2.08 -2.20
C SER A 17 14.32 3.38 -2.75
N GLU A 18 15.51 3.27 -3.35
CA GLU A 18 16.17 4.34 -4.11
C GLU A 18 15.27 4.87 -5.25
N ALA A 19 14.39 4.03 -5.80
CA ALA A 19 13.42 4.43 -6.82
C ALA A 19 12.44 5.52 -6.34
N SER A 20 12.29 5.71 -5.02
CA SER A 20 11.42 6.74 -4.44
C SER A 20 12.04 8.14 -4.45
N THR A 21 13.35 8.25 -4.65
CA THR A 21 14.11 9.50 -4.47
C THR A 21 13.66 10.62 -5.42
N HIS A 22 13.18 10.25 -6.60
CA HIS A 22 12.81 11.20 -7.65
C HIS A 22 11.29 11.22 -7.96
N GLU A 23 10.49 10.44 -7.24
CA GLU A 23 9.05 10.39 -7.46
C GLU A 23 8.35 11.45 -6.59
N THR A 24 7.70 12.42 -7.25
CA THR A 24 7.11 13.59 -6.59
C THR A 24 6.12 13.20 -5.48
N VAL A 25 5.25 12.21 -5.73
CA VAL A 25 4.25 11.79 -4.74
C VAL A 25 4.91 11.17 -3.50
N HIS A 26 5.98 10.40 -3.66
CA HIS A 26 6.75 9.80 -2.58
C HIS A 26 7.43 10.89 -1.76
N GLN A 27 8.01 11.91 -2.39
CA GLN A 27 8.61 13.05 -1.69
C GLN A 27 7.58 13.82 -0.87
N ASP A 28 6.37 14.03 -1.38
CA ASP A 28 5.31 14.69 -0.63
C ASP A 28 4.82 13.85 0.56
N LYS A 29 4.68 12.53 0.39
CA LYS A 29 4.38 11.62 1.50
C LYS A 29 5.50 11.61 2.57
N LEU A 30 6.77 11.66 2.16
CA LEU A 30 7.90 11.75 3.09
C LEU A 30 7.86 13.04 3.93
N LYS A 31 7.45 14.17 3.34
CA LYS A 31 7.22 15.42 4.10
C LYS A 31 6.14 15.24 5.17
N VAL A 32 5.06 14.53 4.86
CA VAL A 32 4.02 14.21 5.85
C VAL A 32 4.59 13.34 6.98
N ARG A 33 5.35 12.28 6.65
CA ARG A 33 5.99 11.43 7.68
C ARG A 33 6.94 12.24 8.57
N HIS A 34 7.77 13.09 7.97
CA HIS A 34 8.68 13.97 8.69
C HIS A 34 7.92 14.92 9.62
N TYR A 35 6.86 15.57 9.15
CA TYR A 35 6.04 16.46 9.97
C TYR A 35 5.43 15.73 11.17
N PHE A 36 4.95 14.50 10.98
CA PHE A 36 4.42 13.67 12.06
C PHE A 36 5.48 13.34 13.13
N ARG A 37 6.70 13.00 12.73
CA ARG A 37 7.80 12.70 13.67
C ARG A 37 8.20 13.94 14.49
N GLU A 38 8.39 15.07 13.81
CA GLU A 38 8.93 16.28 14.42
C GLU A 38 7.88 17.00 15.29
N HIS A 39 6.67 17.18 14.76
CA HIS A 39 5.72 18.15 15.32
C HIS A 39 4.49 17.51 15.99
N VAL A 40 4.13 16.29 15.63
CA VAL A 40 2.88 15.67 16.12
C VAL A 40 3.17 14.81 17.36
N LYS A 41 2.84 15.34 18.55
CA LYS A 41 3.08 14.64 19.84
C LYS A 41 1.83 14.05 20.49
N ARG A 42 0.63 14.53 20.13
CA ARG A 42 -0.65 14.21 20.79
C ARG A 42 -1.56 13.29 19.99
N LEU A 43 -1.12 12.84 18.82
CA LEU A 43 -1.90 12.03 17.89
C LEU A 43 -1.09 10.79 17.53
N GLU A 44 -1.70 9.62 17.69
CA GLU A 44 -1.11 8.37 17.21
C GLU A 44 -1.22 8.30 15.69
N HIS A 45 -0.26 7.64 15.03
CA HIS A 45 -0.31 7.42 13.60
C HIS A 45 -0.01 5.97 13.22
N THR A 46 -0.49 5.54 12.05
CA THR A 46 -0.12 4.25 11.47
C THR A 46 0.04 4.41 9.96
N TYR A 47 1.22 4.08 9.44
CA TYR A 47 1.47 4.04 8.00
C TYR A 47 1.10 2.64 7.47
N ILE A 48 0.24 2.56 6.46
CA ILE A 48 -0.27 1.30 5.92
C ILE A 48 0.30 1.05 4.52
N MET A 49 1.09 -0.01 4.39
CA MET A 49 1.77 -0.39 3.15
C MET A 49 1.16 -1.68 2.63
N THR A 50 0.53 -1.57 1.47
CA THR A 50 -0.35 -2.58 0.89
C THR A 50 0.24 -3.22 -0.35
N GLY A 51 1.29 -2.63 -0.93
CA GLY A 51 1.72 -2.97 -2.28
C GLY A 51 0.67 -2.58 -3.32
N PRO A 52 0.81 -3.04 -4.58
CA PRO A 52 -0.12 -2.70 -5.65
C PRO A 52 -1.48 -3.38 -5.47
N TYR A 53 -2.55 -2.70 -5.89
CA TYR A 53 -3.90 -3.24 -5.84
C TYR A 53 -4.17 -4.16 -7.03
N GLY A 54 -4.27 -5.46 -6.77
CA GLY A 54 -4.48 -6.47 -7.82
C GLY A 54 -5.77 -6.25 -8.61
N ASP A 55 -6.80 -5.67 -7.98
CA ASP A 55 -8.08 -5.35 -8.64
C ASP A 55 -7.89 -4.45 -9.87
N TYR A 56 -6.90 -3.55 -9.86
CA TYR A 56 -6.61 -2.64 -10.98
C TYR A 56 -5.88 -3.31 -12.15
N TYR A 57 -5.22 -4.45 -11.92
CA TYR A 57 -4.45 -5.16 -12.95
C TYR A 57 -5.19 -6.40 -13.48
N PHE A 58 -6.02 -7.02 -12.63
CA PHE A 58 -6.73 -8.27 -12.95
C PHE A 58 -8.25 -8.12 -13.00
N GLY A 59 -8.83 -7.16 -12.27
CA GLY A 59 -10.28 -7.07 -12.05
C GLY A 59 -11.01 -6.13 -13.00
N TRP A 60 -10.38 -5.05 -13.45
CA TRP A 60 -11.01 -4.03 -14.32
C TRP A 60 -10.88 -4.33 -15.82
N GLY A 61 -10.28 -5.47 -16.17
CA GLY A 61 -9.97 -5.83 -17.55
C GLY A 61 -8.79 -5.01 -18.11
N PRO A 62 -8.31 -5.32 -19.32
CA PRO A 62 -7.30 -4.50 -19.97
C PRO A 62 -7.82 -3.07 -20.09
N VAL A 63 -7.05 -2.07 -19.64
CA VAL A 63 -7.28 -0.68 -20.07
C VAL A 63 -7.00 -0.66 -21.56
N PRO A 64 -8.03 -0.59 -22.44
CA PRO A 64 -7.84 -0.85 -23.86
C PRO A 64 -6.85 0.12 -24.50
N GLN A 65 -6.75 1.32 -23.92
CA GLN A 65 -5.86 2.39 -24.37
C GLN A 65 -4.40 2.19 -23.97
N GLU A 66 -4.09 1.43 -22.91
CA GLU A 66 -2.70 1.22 -22.47
C GLU A 66 -2.50 -0.15 -21.79
N PRO A 67 -2.56 -1.27 -22.55
CA PRO A 67 -2.41 -2.61 -22.00
C PRO A 67 -1.01 -2.87 -21.39
N LYS A 68 -0.02 -2.02 -21.68
CA LYS A 68 1.35 -2.12 -21.13
C LYS A 68 1.45 -1.76 -19.65
N ILE A 69 0.40 -1.22 -19.03
CA ILE A 69 0.37 -1.02 -17.56
C ILE A 69 0.17 -2.31 -16.77
N GLY A 70 0.20 -3.47 -17.43
CA GLY A 70 -0.04 -4.77 -16.81
C GLY A 70 -1.51 -5.13 -16.93
N SER A 71 -1.80 -6.16 -17.73
CA SER A 71 -3.18 -6.56 -18.02
C SER A 71 -3.28 -8.05 -18.35
N PHE A 72 -4.46 -8.61 -18.14
CA PHE A 72 -4.80 -9.97 -18.53
C PHE A 72 -6.14 -10.01 -19.28
N ASP A 73 -6.11 -10.45 -20.54
CA ASP A 73 -7.29 -10.74 -21.34
C ASP A 73 -7.48 -12.27 -21.42
N ALA A 74 -8.42 -12.78 -20.62
CA ALA A 74 -8.74 -14.20 -20.57
C ALA A 74 -9.35 -14.72 -21.88
N LYS A 75 -10.09 -13.89 -22.63
CA LYS A 75 -10.73 -14.28 -23.89
C LYS A 75 -9.70 -14.37 -25.00
N ALA A 76 -8.82 -13.38 -25.11
CA ALA A 76 -7.72 -13.38 -26.07
C ALA A 76 -6.52 -14.24 -25.64
N ARG A 77 -6.51 -14.76 -24.41
CA ARG A 77 -5.41 -15.50 -23.78
C ARG A 77 -4.09 -14.72 -23.82
N LYS A 78 -4.16 -13.41 -23.56
CA LYS A 78 -3.02 -12.49 -23.64
C LYS A 78 -2.75 -11.85 -22.29
N ALA A 79 -1.49 -11.84 -21.88
CA ALA A 79 -1.03 -11.15 -20.68
C ALA A 79 0.08 -10.16 -21.04
N TYR A 80 0.05 -9.00 -20.41
CA TYR A 80 1.15 -8.03 -20.42
C TYR A 80 1.78 -8.02 -19.05
N LEU A 81 3.05 -8.42 -19.00
CA LEU A 81 3.81 -8.50 -17.76
C LEU A 81 4.69 -7.26 -17.62
N LEU A 82 4.63 -6.61 -16.46
CA LEU A 82 5.37 -5.37 -16.19
C LEU A 82 6.85 -5.59 -15.86
N GLU A 83 7.18 -6.76 -15.34
CA GLU A 83 8.47 -7.09 -14.75
C GLU A 83 8.81 -8.55 -15.09
N PRO A 84 10.09 -8.96 -15.12
CA PRO A 84 10.45 -10.37 -15.26
C PRO A 84 9.72 -11.28 -14.25
N ALA A 85 9.40 -12.51 -14.68
CA ALA A 85 8.53 -13.43 -13.93
C ALA A 85 9.13 -13.94 -12.60
N ASP A 86 10.41 -13.69 -12.34
CA ASP A 86 11.13 -14.11 -11.13
C ASP A 86 10.99 -13.11 -9.97
N LYS A 87 10.46 -11.91 -10.20
CA LYS A 87 10.23 -10.93 -9.13
C LYS A 87 8.95 -11.23 -8.35
N LYS A 88 9.07 -11.30 -7.03
CA LYS A 88 7.94 -11.47 -6.10
C LYS A 88 7.25 -10.13 -5.86
N ILE A 89 5.94 -10.09 -6.06
CA ILE A 89 5.09 -8.93 -5.79
C ILE A 89 4.03 -9.34 -4.76
N ALA A 90 3.85 -8.52 -3.72
CA ALA A 90 2.78 -8.70 -2.74
C ALA A 90 1.56 -7.87 -3.15
N TRP A 91 0.60 -8.51 -3.79
CA TRP A 91 -0.66 -7.91 -4.21
C TRP A 91 -1.67 -7.82 -3.06
N THR A 92 -2.51 -6.80 -3.09
CA THR A 92 -3.68 -6.70 -2.21
C THR A 92 -4.94 -6.37 -3.00
N THR A 93 -6.11 -6.76 -2.50
CA THR A 93 -7.39 -6.23 -3.01
C THR A 93 -7.77 -4.99 -2.22
N THR A 94 -8.51 -4.06 -2.85
CA THR A 94 -9.10 -2.89 -2.19
C THR A 94 -9.96 -3.28 -0.98
N LYS A 95 -10.65 -4.43 -1.06
CA LYS A 95 -11.41 -5.02 0.05
C LYS A 95 -10.51 -5.42 1.22
N ASP A 96 -9.39 -6.08 0.95
CA ASP A 96 -8.46 -6.51 1.99
C ASP A 96 -7.68 -5.33 2.58
N VAL A 97 -7.43 -4.28 1.81
CA VAL A 97 -6.91 -3.00 2.33
C VAL A 97 -7.86 -2.42 3.37
N GLY A 98 -9.17 -2.36 3.07
CA GLY A 98 -10.18 -1.91 4.01
C GLY A 98 -10.18 -2.71 5.31
N ARG A 99 -10.14 -4.06 5.20
CA ARG A 99 -10.05 -4.96 6.36
C ARG A 99 -8.77 -4.73 7.17
N PHE A 100 -7.65 -4.52 6.49
CA PHE A 100 -6.36 -4.29 7.14
C PHE A 100 -6.35 -2.97 7.93
N VAL A 101 -6.97 -1.91 7.38
CA VAL A 101 -7.15 -0.64 8.10
C VAL A 101 -8.01 -0.83 9.36
N VAL A 102 -9.14 -1.53 9.24
CA VAL A 102 -10.02 -1.82 10.38
C VAL A 102 -9.27 -2.62 11.45
N ALA A 103 -8.52 -3.64 11.07
CA ALA A 103 -7.74 -4.41 12.04
C ALA A 103 -6.62 -3.59 12.69
N ALA A 104 -5.91 -2.75 11.94
CA ALA A 104 -4.93 -1.83 12.51
C ALA A 104 -5.59 -0.85 13.51
N LEU A 105 -6.84 -0.45 13.29
CA LEU A 105 -7.59 0.34 14.25
C LEU A 105 -7.91 -0.45 15.53
N LEU A 106 -8.38 -1.69 15.38
CA LEU A 106 -8.78 -2.58 16.50
C LEU A 106 -7.60 -3.13 17.31
N HIS A 107 -6.40 -3.12 16.76
CA HIS A 107 -5.18 -3.67 17.38
C HIS A 107 -4.07 -2.61 17.64
N PRO A 108 -4.31 -1.57 18.49
CA PRO A 108 -3.34 -0.54 18.85
C PRO A 108 -1.96 -1.06 19.27
N GLU A 109 -1.95 -2.17 20.01
CA GLU A 109 -0.78 -2.78 20.63
C GLU A 109 0.29 -3.15 19.60
N VAL A 110 -0.13 -3.47 18.37
CA VAL A 110 0.76 -3.77 17.25
C VAL A 110 0.79 -2.68 16.18
N SER A 111 -0.17 -1.75 16.13
CA SER A 111 -0.30 -0.76 15.04
C SER A 111 0.12 0.67 15.38
N ARG A 112 0.11 1.08 16.65
CA ARG A 112 0.34 2.48 17.04
C ARG A 112 1.77 2.93 16.71
N ASN A 113 1.89 4.12 16.11
CA ASN A 113 3.13 4.81 15.75
C ASN A 113 4.10 3.92 14.96
N LYS A 114 3.57 3.12 14.03
CA LYS A 114 4.31 2.13 13.26
C LYS A 114 3.95 2.15 11.79
N ALA A 115 4.89 1.67 10.99
CA ALA A 115 4.70 1.27 9.62
C ALA A 115 4.30 -0.22 9.56
N LEU A 116 3.16 -0.54 8.94
CA LEU A 116 2.65 -1.91 8.81
C LEU A 116 2.65 -2.36 7.35
N LYS A 117 3.19 -3.56 7.10
CA LYS A 117 3.24 -4.16 5.76
C LYS A 117 2.25 -5.31 5.71
N GLY A 118 1.28 -5.27 4.79
CA GLY A 118 0.12 -6.17 4.75
C GLY A 118 0.45 -7.65 4.96
N SER A 119 1.39 -8.21 4.20
CA SER A 119 1.68 -9.66 4.26
C SER A 119 2.31 -10.16 5.56
N ARG A 120 2.99 -9.29 6.33
CA ARG A 120 3.62 -9.67 7.62
C ARG A 120 2.81 -9.22 8.83
N SER A 121 2.06 -8.12 8.71
CA SER A 121 1.36 -7.52 9.85
C SER A 121 -0.01 -8.15 10.11
N LEU A 122 -0.67 -8.74 9.11
CA LEU A 122 -1.97 -9.42 9.28
C LEU A 122 -1.88 -10.64 10.22
N GLN A 123 -0.78 -11.40 10.17
CA GLN A 123 -0.56 -12.57 11.05
C GLN A 123 -0.53 -12.19 12.54
N ALA A 124 -0.06 -10.99 12.87
CA ALA A 124 0.00 -10.50 14.24
C ALA A 124 -1.37 -10.02 14.76
N MET A 125 -2.33 -9.75 13.86
CA MET A 125 -3.65 -9.21 14.18
C MET A 125 -4.77 -10.28 14.19
N ARG A 126 -4.43 -11.57 13.97
CA ARG A 126 -5.37 -12.71 13.98
C ARG A 126 -6.65 -12.49 13.15
N ILE A 127 -6.47 -12.02 11.92
CA ILE A 127 -7.54 -11.78 10.93
C ILE A 127 -7.37 -12.71 9.75
#